data_AF-A0A1E3NIZ6-F1
#
_entry.id   AF-A0A1E3NIZ6-F1
#
_cell.length_a   1.000
_cell.length_b   1.000
_cell.length_c   1.000
_cell.angle_alpha   90.00
_cell.angle_beta   90.00
_cell.angle_gamma   90.00
#
_symmetry.space_group_name_H-M   'P 1'
#
loop_
_entity.id
_entity.type
_entity.pdbx_description
1 polymer ?
#
loop_
_entity_poly.entity_id
_entity_poly.type
_entity_poly.pdbx_seq_one_letter_code
_entity_poly.pdbx_strand_id
1 'polypeptide(L)'
;MEIDLSRIPNKDQWVAAAREAAGRPDDFEAWEKLVQLTEFLPSLNVKTKYPVSSRSPAVERRLVLLAYENLLVNFPLLEQYWVNYATWFYTFNDLAGAVETFERALLILPQSLLLWNAYLDVQLRINSDNAQMLASFERAREAIGYHYLGSPFFDKYLLFLKNNRLVREYHLVLRKIIEIPQHDYLKYFKTFLNLIEDADLDTIKFLVSKSDLKADFGLTWDDLLRDENLRKLKLELRKKFLDLFITVQYHSWKFYYFEKNLSTHYFVPNEKLSRLELQTWRSYIEYVETLNLKAATKEKELSLIKNNISLIDTLYSRCLIPAASYPFFWIKLSNYYLNYNDLDSAKLVLLKGVYLNPVANLKVRLRLVDLYILSSEFDKARCLVYESLQLLPNNLQLFCKLLEIQHFTQASSVSKLIVNKLTEIPKLKNKELEEQFDWLFVEMLDYSCITVEKLAQIFEMFKDKKSPHYLKAKKMFHETYKLDGLDPLKAAKIPQGWECVYF
;
A
#
# COMPACT_ATOMS: atom_id res chain seq x y z
N MET A 1 16.79 19.92 -21.92
CA MET A 1 17.08 21.37 -21.90
C MET A 1 17.60 21.76 -20.54
N GLU A 2 18.88 22.10 -20.47
CA GLU A 2 19.51 22.72 -19.30
C GLU A 2 18.73 24.00 -18.94
N ILE A 3 18.44 24.17 -17.66
CA ILE A 3 17.73 25.35 -17.17
C ILE A 3 18.78 26.44 -16.93
N ASP A 4 18.66 27.55 -17.64
CA ASP A 4 19.53 28.71 -17.42
C ASP A 4 19.18 29.38 -16.07
N LEU A 5 19.92 28.98 -15.03
CA LEU A 5 19.74 29.48 -13.67
C LEU A 5 20.23 30.93 -13.49
N SER A 6 20.87 31.56 -14.49
CA SER A 6 21.37 32.93 -14.37
C SER A 6 20.27 33.97 -14.23
N ARG A 7 19.04 33.63 -14.66
CA ARG A 7 17.89 34.52 -14.71
C ARG A 7 16.99 34.45 -13.47
N ILE A 8 17.38 33.69 -12.45
CA ILE A 8 16.55 33.46 -11.27
C ILE A 8 16.88 34.50 -10.19
N PRO A 9 15.88 35.15 -9.58
CA PRO A 9 16.10 36.01 -8.41
C PRO A 9 16.72 35.22 -7.25
N ASN A 10 17.73 35.80 -6.57
CA ASN A 10 18.36 35.20 -5.39
C ASN A 10 18.84 33.75 -5.58
N LYS A 11 19.43 33.47 -6.74
CA LYS A 11 19.96 32.17 -7.15
C LYS A 11 20.73 31.45 -6.05
N ASP A 12 21.62 32.13 -5.32
CA ASP A 12 22.49 31.48 -4.33
C ASP A 12 21.69 30.87 -3.17
N GLN A 13 20.66 31.57 -2.69
CA GLN A 13 19.78 31.07 -1.62
C GLN A 13 18.98 29.85 -2.10
N TRP A 14 18.45 29.91 -3.34
CA TRP A 14 17.72 28.79 -3.93
C TRP A 14 18.64 27.57 -4.15
N VAL A 15 19.84 27.78 -4.70
CA VAL A 15 20.82 26.71 -4.94
C VAL A 15 21.28 26.08 -3.63
N ALA A 16 21.46 26.87 -2.56
CA ALA A 16 21.78 26.35 -1.24
C ALA A 16 20.67 25.43 -0.70
N ALA A 17 19.41 25.87 -0.77
CA ALA A 17 18.26 25.05 -0.36
C ALA A 17 18.11 23.79 -1.23
N ALA A 18 18.33 23.89 -2.55
CA ALA A 18 18.27 22.75 -3.45
C ALA A 18 19.38 21.72 -3.15
N ARG A 19 20.59 22.18 -2.81
CA ARG A 19 21.69 21.30 -2.38
C ARG A 19 21.41 20.66 -1.03
N GLU A 20 20.81 21.40 -0.10
CA GLU A 20 20.41 20.89 1.22
C GLU A 20 19.40 19.75 1.06
N ALA A 21 18.33 19.95 0.29
CA ALA A 21 17.31 18.94 0.01
C ALA A 21 17.89 17.72 -0.76
N ALA A 22 18.70 17.96 -1.80
CA ALA A 22 19.30 16.87 -2.57
C ALA A 22 20.34 16.07 -1.76
N GLY A 23 21.04 16.71 -0.82
CA GLY A 23 21.99 16.06 0.07
C GLY A 23 21.33 15.23 1.17
N ARG A 24 20.05 15.49 1.47
CA ARG A 24 19.24 14.76 2.45
C ARG A 24 17.85 14.43 1.89
N PRO A 25 17.74 13.42 1.01
CA PRO A 25 16.48 13.08 0.35
C PRO A 25 15.34 12.74 1.33
N ASP A 26 15.66 12.16 2.49
CA ASP A 26 14.69 11.76 3.53
C ASP A 26 14.26 12.93 4.46
N ASP A 27 14.82 14.13 4.29
CA ASP A 27 14.55 15.30 5.14
C ASP A 27 13.42 16.18 4.57
N PHE A 28 12.19 15.93 5.03
CA PHE A 28 11.01 16.64 4.55
C PHE A 28 11.08 18.17 4.76
N GLU A 29 11.64 18.65 5.88
CA GLU A 29 11.71 20.09 6.17
C GLU A 29 12.59 20.83 5.13
N ALA A 30 13.68 20.20 4.70
CA ALA A 30 14.54 20.74 3.65
C ALA A 30 13.80 20.85 2.30
N TRP A 31 13.00 19.84 1.95
CA TRP A 31 12.18 19.87 0.73
C TRP A 31 11.04 20.88 0.81
N GLU A 32 10.34 20.96 1.95
CA GLU A 32 9.26 21.93 2.16
C GLU A 32 9.80 23.36 2.06
N LYS A 33 10.94 23.64 2.70
CA LYS A 33 11.64 24.93 2.58
C LYS A 33 12.00 25.23 1.12
N LEU A 34 12.50 24.25 0.36
CA LEU A 34 12.80 24.43 -1.06
C LEU A 34 11.51 24.78 -1.84
N VAL A 35 10.43 24.03 -1.66
CA VAL A 35 9.14 24.30 -2.33
C VAL A 35 8.64 25.69 -1.99
N GLN A 36 8.57 26.07 -0.72
CA GLN A 36 8.13 27.40 -0.30
C GLN A 36 9.00 28.51 -0.92
N LEU A 37 10.33 28.33 -0.97
CA LEU A 37 11.22 29.28 -1.66
C LEU A 37 10.93 29.35 -3.17
N THR A 38 10.64 28.22 -3.80
CA THR A 38 10.34 28.14 -5.25
C THR A 38 9.05 28.86 -5.61
N GLU A 39 8.00 28.69 -4.81
CA GLU A 39 6.67 29.28 -5.05
C GLU A 39 6.69 30.80 -5.01
N PHE A 40 7.55 31.38 -4.17
CA PHE A 40 7.68 32.83 -3.98
C PHE A 40 8.95 33.41 -4.61
N LEU A 41 9.61 32.69 -5.53
CA LEU A 41 10.82 33.13 -6.26
C LEU A 41 10.80 34.61 -6.70
N PRO A 42 9.73 35.13 -7.34
CA PRO A 42 9.67 36.52 -7.80
C PRO A 42 9.77 37.56 -6.69
N SER A 43 9.39 37.18 -5.46
CA SER A 43 9.16 38.12 -4.35
C SER A 43 9.97 37.80 -3.09
N LEU A 44 10.97 36.91 -3.18
CA LEU A 44 11.79 36.47 -2.05
C LEU A 44 12.32 37.61 -1.16
N ASN A 45 12.76 38.72 -1.75
CA ASN A 45 13.31 39.89 -1.04
C ASN A 45 12.41 41.13 -1.10
N VAL A 46 11.13 40.95 -1.46
CA VAL A 46 10.16 42.03 -1.55
C VAL A 46 9.26 41.99 -0.32
N LYS A 47 8.95 43.17 0.26
CA LYS A 47 8.08 43.27 1.45
C LYS A 47 6.69 42.65 1.22
N THR A 48 6.16 42.78 0.01
CA THR A 48 4.93 42.13 -0.44
C THR A 48 5.25 40.81 -1.12
N LYS A 49 4.92 39.69 -0.47
CA LYS A 49 5.07 38.36 -1.05
C LYS A 49 3.98 38.11 -2.08
N TYR A 50 4.36 37.68 -3.28
CA TYR A 50 3.46 37.20 -4.31
C TYR A 50 4.06 35.95 -4.98
N PRO A 51 3.23 34.95 -5.29
CA PRO A 51 3.70 33.69 -5.84
C PRO A 51 4.04 33.82 -7.34
N VAL A 52 4.74 32.81 -7.87
CA VAL A 52 4.88 32.58 -9.32
C VAL A 52 3.49 32.54 -9.97
N SER A 53 3.37 33.06 -11.18
CA SER A 53 2.10 33.14 -11.90
C SER A 53 2.24 32.69 -13.36
N SER A 54 1.13 32.62 -14.10
CA SER A 54 1.15 32.36 -15.55
C SER A 54 2.01 33.36 -16.34
N ARG A 55 2.18 34.58 -15.82
CA ARG A 55 2.97 35.66 -16.44
C ARG A 55 4.46 35.63 -16.05
N SER A 56 4.84 34.80 -15.08
CA SER A 56 6.23 34.66 -14.66
C SER A 56 7.11 34.05 -15.77
N PRO A 57 8.42 34.36 -15.78
CA PRO A 57 9.39 33.74 -16.68
C PRO A 57 9.26 32.20 -16.73
N ALA A 58 9.45 31.62 -17.91
CA ALA A 58 9.33 30.17 -18.12
C ALA A 58 10.26 29.36 -17.20
N VAL A 59 11.43 29.91 -16.86
CA VAL A 59 12.39 29.30 -15.92
C VAL A 59 11.76 29.12 -14.53
N GLU A 60 11.13 30.17 -13.98
CA GLU A 60 10.51 30.12 -12.65
C GLU A 60 9.36 29.12 -12.60
N ARG A 61 8.47 29.15 -13.61
CA ARG A 61 7.37 28.18 -13.73
C ARG A 61 7.88 26.75 -13.74
N ARG A 62 8.94 26.48 -14.51
CA ARG A 62 9.57 25.15 -14.59
C ARG A 62 10.23 24.73 -13.28
N LEU A 63 10.82 25.65 -12.52
CA LEU A 63 11.43 25.33 -11.22
C LEU A 63 10.39 24.95 -10.18
N VAL A 64 9.21 25.59 -10.17
CA VAL A 64 8.11 25.19 -9.29
C VAL A 64 7.72 23.74 -9.59
N LEU A 65 7.48 23.40 -10.87
CA LEU A 65 7.09 22.05 -11.25
C LEU A 65 8.16 21.01 -10.86
N LEU A 66 9.44 21.33 -11.07
CA LEU A 66 10.55 20.45 -10.70
C LEU A 66 10.72 20.30 -9.19
N ALA A 67 10.49 21.36 -8.40
CA ALA A 67 10.57 21.26 -6.94
C ALA A 67 9.50 20.32 -6.40
N TYR A 68 8.26 20.44 -6.90
CA TYR A 68 7.17 19.52 -6.58
C TYR A 68 7.44 18.08 -7.05
N GLU A 69 7.92 17.90 -8.28
CA GLU A 69 8.24 16.57 -8.81
C GLU A 69 9.30 15.86 -7.98
N ASN A 70 10.39 16.56 -7.61
CA ASN A 70 11.43 15.97 -6.78
C ASN A 70 10.96 15.72 -5.33
N LEU A 71 10.15 16.61 -4.75
CA LEU A 71 9.52 16.36 -3.45
C LEU A 71 8.68 15.09 -3.49
N LEU A 72 7.81 14.94 -4.49
CA LEU A 72 6.85 13.83 -4.59
C LEU A 72 7.50 12.50 -5.00
N VAL A 73 8.67 12.52 -5.64
CA VAL A 73 9.51 11.32 -5.79
C VAL A 73 9.95 10.80 -4.41
N ASN A 74 10.45 11.68 -3.54
CA ASN A 74 10.92 11.29 -2.21
C ASN A 74 9.77 11.03 -1.21
N PHE A 75 8.67 11.78 -1.33
CA PHE A 75 7.50 11.71 -0.43
C PHE A 75 6.19 11.50 -1.22
N PRO A 76 6.01 10.32 -1.84
CA PRO A 76 4.88 10.04 -2.73
C PRO A 76 3.51 10.02 -2.02
N LEU A 77 3.48 9.86 -0.70
CA LEU A 77 2.25 9.74 0.09
C LEU A 77 1.63 11.09 0.49
N LEU A 78 2.24 12.22 0.10
CA LEU A 78 1.77 13.55 0.43
C LEU A 78 0.61 13.98 -0.49
N GLU A 79 -0.60 13.52 -0.16
CA GLU A 79 -1.81 13.75 -0.95
C GLU A 79 -2.04 15.24 -1.27
N GLN A 80 -1.89 16.12 -0.28
CA GLN A 80 -2.09 17.56 -0.48
C GLN A 80 -1.05 18.18 -1.43
N TYR A 81 0.19 17.69 -1.42
CA TYR A 81 1.24 18.19 -2.32
C TYR A 81 0.99 17.76 -3.77
N TRP A 82 0.41 16.59 -4.00
CA TRP A 82 -0.08 16.19 -5.33
C TRP A 82 -1.19 17.13 -5.84
N VAL A 83 -2.14 17.49 -4.98
CA VAL A 83 -3.20 18.46 -5.33
C VAL A 83 -2.61 19.83 -5.65
N ASN A 84 -1.68 20.31 -4.82
CA ASN A 84 -0.98 21.58 -5.04
C ASN A 84 -0.19 21.55 -6.36
N TYR A 85 0.50 20.45 -6.65
CA TYR A 85 1.26 20.27 -7.88
C TYR A 85 0.37 20.34 -9.13
N ALA A 86 -0.76 19.64 -9.14
CA ALA A 86 -1.73 19.72 -10.22
C ALA A 86 -2.37 21.13 -10.34
N THR A 87 -2.56 21.81 -9.21
CA THR A 87 -3.05 23.20 -9.19
C THR A 87 -2.04 24.16 -9.83
N TRP A 88 -0.73 23.93 -9.71
CA TRP A 88 0.29 24.72 -10.40
C TRP A 88 0.22 24.60 -11.92
N PHE A 89 -0.07 23.41 -12.45
CA PHE A 89 -0.35 23.27 -13.89
C PHE A 89 -1.57 24.08 -14.32
N TYR A 90 -2.63 24.07 -13.50
CA TYR A 90 -3.81 24.90 -13.75
C TYR A 90 -3.48 26.40 -13.73
N THR A 91 -2.71 26.89 -12.76
CA THR A 91 -2.30 28.31 -12.71
C THR A 91 -1.41 28.70 -13.89
N PHE A 92 -0.67 27.75 -14.48
CA PHE A 92 0.09 27.95 -15.71
C PHE A 92 -0.71 27.74 -17.00
N ASN A 93 -2.03 27.51 -16.88
CA ASN A 93 -2.97 27.28 -17.98
C ASN A 93 -2.64 26.02 -18.80
N ASP A 94 -2.08 25.00 -18.13
CA ASP A 94 -1.79 23.67 -18.69
C ASP A 94 -2.73 22.63 -18.06
N LEU A 95 -3.90 22.46 -18.69
CA LEU A 95 -4.90 21.51 -18.22
C LEU A 95 -4.49 20.06 -18.44
N ALA A 96 -3.73 19.78 -19.51
CA ALA A 96 -3.26 18.44 -19.82
C ALA A 96 -2.25 17.96 -18.75
N GLY A 97 -1.29 18.81 -18.39
CA GLY A 97 -0.34 18.53 -17.31
C GLY A 97 -1.00 18.34 -15.95
N ALA A 98 -2.08 19.07 -15.66
CA ALA A 98 -2.85 18.89 -14.42
C ALA A 98 -3.52 17.51 -14.37
N VAL A 99 -4.19 17.09 -15.46
CA VAL A 99 -4.82 15.76 -15.56
C VAL A 99 -3.78 14.65 -15.47
N GLU A 100 -2.67 14.76 -16.19
CA GLU A 100 -1.57 13.79 -16.14
C GLU A 100 -0.99 13.65 -14.72
N THR A 101 -0.84 14.77 -14.01
CA THR A 101 -0.36 14.78 -12.63
C THR A 101 -1.31 14.04 -11.70
N PHE A 102 -2.62 14.23 -11.83
CA PHE A 102 -3.59 13.47 -11.04
C PHE A 102 -3.61 11.99 -11.40
N GLU A 103 -3.52 11.62 -12.67
CA GLU A 103 -3.45 10.22 -13.08
C GLU A 103 -2.19 9.53 -12.48
N ARG A 104 -1.04 10.20 -12.50
CA ARG A 104 0.18 9.73 -11.81
C ARG A 104 -0.05 9.57 -10.31
N ALA A 105 -0.66 10.56 -9.66
CA ALA A 105 -0.96 10.51 -8.23
C ALA A 105 -1.89 9.33 -7.88
N LEU A 106 -2.93 9.09 -8.70
CA LEU A 106 -3.90 8.02 -8.50
C LEU A 106 -3.32 6.62 -8.80
N LEU A 107 -2.26 6.50 -9.58
CA LEU A 107 -1.52 5.22 -9.70
C LEU A 107 -0.79 4.85 -8.41
N ILE A 108 -0.28 5.86 -7.70
CA ILE A 108 0.45 5.70 -6.43
C ILE A 108 -0.53 5.52 -5.27
N LEU A 109 -1.55 6.38 -5.20
CA LEU A 109 -2.55 6.49 -4.13
C LEU A 109 -3.97 6.28 -4.69
N PRO A 110 -4.29 5.07 -5.18
CA PRO A 110 -5.55 4.81 -5.87
C PRO A 110 -6.79 4.98 -5.00
N GLN A 111 -6.65 4.97 -3.68
CA GLN A 111 -7.77 4.98 -2.75
C GLN A 111 -7.83 6.28 -1.94
N SER A 112 -7.10 7.31 -2.38
CA SER A 112 -7.11 8.64 -1.79
C SER A 112 -8.42 9.38 -2.11
N LEU A 113 -9.23 9.60 -1.08
CA LEU A 113 -10.47 10.37 -1.20
C LEU A 113 -10.20 11.83 -1.63
N LEU A 114 -9.10 12.42 -1.16
CA LEU A 114 -8.71 13.79 -1.49
C LEU A 114 -8.38 13.93 -2.99
N LEU A 115 -7.52 13.04 -3.50
CA LEU A 115 -7.08 13.09 -4.90
C LEU A 115 -8.23 12.85 -5.87
N TRP A 116 -9.09 11.86 -5.60
CA TRP A 116 -10.25 11.62 -6.46
C TRP A 116 -11.21 12.81 -6.49
N ASN A 117 -11.49 13.44 -5.34
CA ASN A 117 -12.36 14.60 -5.31
C ASN A 117 -11.76 15.78 -6.10
N ALA A 118 -10.46 16.05 -5.94
CA ALA A 118 -9.76 17.11 -6.66
C ALA A 118 -9.67 16.81 -8.17
N TYR A 119 -9.38 15.57 -8.56
CA TYR A 119 -9.39 15.12 -9.94
C TYR A 119 -10.77 15.33 -10.59
N LEU A 120 -11.84 14.90 -9.92
CA LEU A 120 -13.20 15.06 -10.43
C LEU A 120 -13.60 16.54 -10.57
N ASP A 121 -13.12 17.42 -9.69
CA ASP A 121 -13.34 18.88 -9.84
C ASP A 121 -12.68 19.44 -11.10
N VAL A 122 -11.50 18.93 -11.46
CA VAL A 122 -10.83 19.31 -12.71
C VAL A 122 -11.53 18.69 -13.92
N GLN A 123 -11.89 17.40 -13.86
CA GLN A 123 -12.62 16.73 -14.95
C GLN A 123 -13.96 17.42 -15.26
N LEU A 124 -14.71 17.84 -14.23
CA LEU A 124 -15.97 18.60 -14.40
C LEU A 124 -15.79 19.95 -15.10
N ARG A 125 -14.59 20.53 -15.07
CA ARG A 125 -14.29 21.80 -15.74
C ARG A 125 -13.84 21.60 -17.18
N ILE A 126 -13.17 20.48 -17.46
CA ILE A 126 -12.56 20.19 -18.78
C ILE A 126 -13.56 19.47 -19.68
N ASN A 127 -14.30 18.50 -19.15
CA ASN A 127 -15.17 17.65 -19.94
C ASN A 127 -16.60 18.16 -19.92
N SER A 128 -17.14 18.42 -21.11
CA SER A 128 -18.56 18.69 -21.30
C SER A 128 -19.39 17.44 -21.62
N ASP A 129 -18.74 16.30 -21.85
CA ASP A 129 -19.41 15.04 -22.17
C ASP A 129 -19.81 14.27 -20.90
N ASN A 130 -21.13 14.10 -20.74
CA ASN A 130 -21.71 13.36 -19.63
C ASN A 130 -21.29 11.88 -19.61
N ALA A 131 -21.06 11.25 -20.76
CA ALA A 131 -20.66 9.85 -20.81
C ALA A 131 -19.24 9.64 -20.26
N GLN A 132 -18.30 10.52 -20.65
CA GLN A 132 -16.93 10.51 -20.12
C GLN A 132 -16.91 10.83 -18.63
N MET A 133 -17.68 11.83 -18.18
CA MET A 133 -17.79 12.15 -16.76
C MET A 133 -18.36 11.00 -15.94
N LEU A 134 -19.39 10.31 -16.43
CA LEU A 134 -19.92 9.11 -15.79
C LEU A 134 -18.84 8.03 -15.65
N ALA A 135 -18.03 7.79 -16.67
CA ALA A 135 -16.92 6.84 -16.60
C ALA A 135 -15.88 7.24 -15.52
N SER A 136 -15.54 8.52 -15.42
CA SER A 136 -14.65 9.02 -14.36
C SER A 136 -15.23 8.83 -12.95
N PHE A 137 -16.53 9.09 -12.76
CA PHE A 137 -17.22 8.85 -11.49
C PHE A 137 -17.31 7.37 -11.14
N GLU A 138 -17.56 6.49 -12.10
CA GLU A 138 -17.59 5.04 -11.88
C GLU A 138 -16.20 4.50 -11.54
N ARG A 139 -15.14 4.98 -12.21
CA ARG A 139 -13.75 4.64 -11.85
C ARG A 139 -13.42 5.06 -10.43
N ALA A 140 -13.83 6.27 -10.04
CA ALA A 140 -13.68 6.74 -8.66
C ALA A 140 -14.49 5.86 -7.69
N ARG A 141 -15.74 5.49 -8.03
CA ARG A 141 -16.58 4.63 -7.19
C ARG A 141 -15.95 3.26 -6.94
N GLU A 142 -15.32 2.66 -7.94
CA GLU A 142 -14.63 1.37 -7.79
C GLU A 142 -13.42 1.50 -6.85
N ALA A 143 -12.73 2.64 -6.89
CA ALA A 143 -11.53 2.87 -6.11
C ALA A 143 -11.82 3.31 -4.65
N ILE A 144 -12.78 4.22 -4.43
CA ILE A 144 -13.05 4.85 -3.12
C ILE A 144 -14.48 4.67 -2.60
N GLY A 145 -15.32 3.89 -3.30
CA GLY A 145 -16.73 3.75 -2.93
C GLY A 145 -16.97 3.13 -1.55
N TYR A 146 -16.04 2.31 -1.04
CA TYR A 146 -16.12 1.69 0.28
C TYR A 146 -15.39 2.47 1.37
N HIS A 147 -14.95 3.69 1.09
CA HIS A 147 -14.28 4.53 2.07
C HIS A 147 -15.26 4.98 3.15
N TYR A 148 -14.92 4.80 4.44
CA TYR A 148 -15.81 5.14 5.56
C TYR A 148 -16.24 6.62 5.56
N LEU A 149 -15.33 7.53 5.19
CA LEU A 149 -15.58 8.95 5.02
C LEU A 149 -15.96 9.35 3.58
N GLY A 150 -16.44 8.40 2.76
CA GLY A 150 -16.68 8.59 1.31
C GLY A 150 -17.79 9.58 0.95
N SER A 151 -18.50 10.17 1.92
CA SER A 151 -19.62 11.06 1.68
C SER A 151 -19.35 12.22 0.72
N PRO A 152 -18.22 12.96 0.80
CA PRO A 152 -17.95 14.07 -0.11
C PRO A 152 -17.92 13.65 -1.59
N PHE A 153 -17.42 12.44 -1.86
CA PHE A 153 -17.42 11.87 -3.21
C PHE A 153 -18.85 11.55 -3.67
N PHE A 154 -19.63 10.86 -2.83
CA PHE A 154 -21.00 10.49 -3.21
C PHE A 154 -21.93 11.70 -3.36
N ASP A 155 -21.79 12.72 -2.52
CA ASP A 155 -22.54 13.98 -2.67
C ASP A 155 -22.23 14.64 -4.01
N LYS A 156 -20.95 14.69 -4.39
CA LYS A 156 -20.52 15.21 -5.69
C LYS A 156 -21.09 14.38 -6.84
N TYR A 157 -21.07 13.06 -6.73
CA TYR A 157 -21.57 12.17 -7.77
C TYR A 157 -23.10 12.32 -7.94
N LEU A 158 -23.86 12.28 -6.84
CA LEU A 158 -25.31 12.46 -6.87
C LEU A 158 -25.71 13.86 -7.38
N LEU A 159 -24.95 14.91 -7.03
CA LEU A 159 -25.17 16.26 -7.55
C LEU A 159 -24.97 16.33 -9.07
N PHE A 160 -23.90 15.72 -9.59
CA PHE A 160 -23.65 15.63 -11.03
C PHE A 160 -24.81 14.95 -11.77
N LEU A 161 -25.28 13.79 -11.27
CA LEU A 161 -26.39 13.05 -11.86
C LEU A 161 -27.68 13.86 -11.86
N LYS A 162 -27.96 14.57 -10.75
CA LYS A 162 -29.14 15.43 -10.61
C LYS A 162 -29.10 16.62 -11.57
N ASN A 163 -27.96 17.31 -11.67
CA ASN A 163 -27.79 18.47 -12.55
C ASN A 163 -27.93 18.10 -14.03
N ASN A 164 -27.52 16.90 -14.41
CA ASN A 164 -27.62 16.38 -15.77
C ASN A 164 -28.91 15.59 -16.06
N ARG A 165 -29.85 15.54 -15.11
CA ARG A 165 -31.14 14.83 -15.24
C ARG A 165 -30.99 13.33 -15.55
N LEU A 166 -29.93 12.70 -15.05
CA LEU A 166 -29.65 11.27 -15.19
C LEU A 166 -30.37 10.50 -14.06
N VAL A 167 -31.70 10.44 -14.16
CA VAL A 167 -32.59 9.92 -13.09
C VAL A 167 -32.33 8.45 -12.78
N ARG A 168 -32.21 7.61 -13.83
CA ARG A 168 -31.97 6.18 -13.67
C ARG A 168 -30.66 5.92 -12.91
N GLU A 169 -29.58 6.57 -13.34
CA GLU A 169 -28.25 6.43 -12.74
C GLU A 169 -28.26 6.93 -11.29
N TYR A 170 -28.93 8.06 -11.02
CA TYR A 170 -29.10 8.57 -9.65
C TYR A 170 -29.74 7.54 -8.73
N HIS A 171 -30.82 6.90 -9.18
CA HIS A 171 -31.56 5.92 -8.38
C HIS A 171 -30.71 4.68 -8.10
N LEU A 172 -29.99 4.18 -9.11
CA LEU A 172 -29.10 3.03 -8.98
C LEU A 172 -27.91 3.32 -8.05
N VAL A 173 -27.29 4.50 -8.16
CA VAL A 173 -26.18 4.91 -7.31
C VAL A 173 -26.66 5.09 -5.87
N LEU A 174 -27.77 5.79 -5.64
CA LEU A 174 -28.33 5.96 -4.29
C LEU A 174 -28.69 4.60 -3.66
N ARG A 175 -29.24 3.68 -4.44
CA ARG A 175 -29.53 2.32 -3.99
C ARG A 175 -28.27 1.55 -3.58
N LYS A 176 -27.14 1.74 -4.27
CA LYS A 176 -25.84 1.17 -3.87
C LYS A 176 -25.30 1.83 -2.61
N ILE A 177 -25.41 3.16 -2.49
CA ILE A 177 -24.87 3.92 -1.35
C ILE A 177 -25.47 3.48 -0.02
N ILE A 178 -26.78 3.21 0.03
CA ILE A 178 -27.46 2.79 1.26
C ILE A 178 -27.03 1.40 1.76
N GLU A 179 -26.28 0.64 0.96
CA GLU A 179 -25.73 -0.67 1.34
C GLU A 179 -24.36 -0.56 1.99
N ILE A 180 -23.74 0.63 1.95
CA ILE A 180 -22.36 0.85 2.36
C ILE A 180 -22.36 1.36 3.82
N PRO A 181 -21.67 0.66 4.74
CA PRO A 181 -21.49 1.12 6.13
C PRO A 181 -20.48 2.28 6.20
N GLN A 182 -20.91 3.47 5.77
CA GLN A 182 -20.14 4.71 5.84
C GLN A 182 -20.60 5.61 6.99
N HIS A 183 -19.87 6.71 7.23
CA HIS A 183 -20.16 7.66 8.30
C HIS A 183 -21.55 8.30 8.19
N ASP A 184 -21.89 8.90 7.03
CA ASP A 184 -23.17 9.61 6.85
C ASP A 184 -24.28 8.72 6.26
N TYR A 185 -24.25 7.42 6.55
CA TYR A 185 -25.23 6.45 6.03
C TYR A 185 -26.69 6.91 6.24
N LEU A 186 -26.99 7.54 7.38
CA LEU A 186 -28.32 8.03 7.73
C LEU A 186 -28.85 9.09 6.73
N LYS A 187 -27.98 9.95 6.21
CA LYS A 187 -28.34 10.99 5.23
C LYS A 187 -28.88 10.34 3.96
N TYR A 188 -28.11 9.42 3.39
CA TYR A 188 -28.48 8.71 2.16
C TYR A 188 -29.69 7.82 2.34
N PHE A 189 -29.82 7.18 3.52
CA PHE A 189 -30.99 6.37 3.81
C PHE A 189 -32.27 7.21 3.85
N LYS A 190 -32.26 8.38 4.49
CA LYS A 190 -33.39 9.32 4.47
C LYS A 190 -33.72 9.77 3.03
N THR A 191 -32.71 10.13 2.24
CA THR A 191 -32.91 10.50 0.82
C THR A 191 -33.56 9.37 0.03
N PHE A 192 -33.13 8.13 0.25
CA PHE A 192 -33.69 6.96 -0.44
C PHE A 192 -35.12 6.63 0.02
N LEU A 193 -35.44 6.79 1.30
CA LEU A 193 -36.80 6.61 1.79
C LEU A 193 -37.77 7.62 1.16
N ASN A 194 -37.37 8.88 1.06
CA ASN A 194 -38.16 9.91 0.37
C ASN A 194 -38.35 9.54 -1.12
N LEU A 195 -37.30 9.02 -1.77
CA LEU A 195 -37.41 8.53 -3.15
C LEU A 195 -38.44 7.41 -3.30
N ILE A 196 -38.52 6.47 -2.35
CA ILE A 196 -39.55 5.40 -2.37
C ILE A 196 -40.96 5.97 -2.16
N GLU A 197 -41.11 6.92 -1.23
CA GLU A 197 -42.39 7.58 -0.96
C GLU A 197 -42.92 8.26 -2.23
N ASP A 198 -42.06 9.02 -2.91
CA ASP A 198 -42.39 9.78 -4.13
C ASP A 198 -42.29 8.95 -5.43
N ALA A 199 -41.90 7.68 -5.36
CA ALA A 199 -41.60 6.86 -6.55
C ALA A 199 -42.78 6.73 -7.52
N ASP A 200 -42.55 6.97 -8.80
CA ASP A 200 -43.46 6.57 -9.86
C ASP A 200 -43.16 5.14 -10.34
N LEU A 201 -43.94 4.65 -11.31
CA LEU A 201 -43.77 3.29 -11.83
C LEU A 201 -42.36 3.09 -12.44
N ASP A 202 -41.80 4.10 -13.10
CA ASP A 202 -40.49 4.02 -13.71
C ASP A 202 -39.37 3.97 -12.66
N THR A 203 -39.51 4.73 -11.57
CA THR A 203 -38.64 4.64 -10.39
C THR A 203 -38.63 3.22 -9.82
N ILE A 204 -39.80 2.60 -9.67
CA ILE A 204 -39.89 1.22 -9.16
C ILE A 204 -39.22 0.24 -10.11
N LYS A 205 -39.36 0.41 -11.44
CA LYS A 205 -38.66 -0.43 -12.44
C LYS A 205 -37.13 -0.33 -12.33
N PHE A 206 -36.59 0.78 -11.84
CA PHE A 206 -35.14 0.90 -11.60
C PHE A 206 -34.68 0.19 -10.33
N LEU A 207 -35.56 0.06 -9.34
CA LEU A 207 -35.22 -0.51 -8.02
C LEU A 207 -35.50 -2.02 -7.90
N VAL A 208 -36.52 -2.51 -8.61
CA VAL A 208 -37.02 -3.89 -8.51
C VAL A 208 -37.05 -4.51 -9.90
N SER A 209 -36.43 -5.68 -10.05
CA SER A 209 -36.47 -6.42 -11.32
C SER A 209 -37.82 -7.12 -11.52
N LYS A 210 -38.16 -7.47 -12.76
CA LYS A 210 -39.40 -8.22 -13.07
C LYS A 210 -39.46 -9.58 -12.35
N SER A 211 -38.31 -10.24 -12.19
CA SER A 211 -38.21 -11.52 -11.47
C SER A 211 -38.47 -11.34 -9.98
N ASP A 212 -37.87 -10.32 -9.36
CA ASP A 212 -38.01 -10.06 -7.92
C ASP A 212 -39.43 -9.60 -7.61
N LEU A 213 -40.05 -8.80 -8.48
CA LEU A 213 -41.43 -8.35 -8.33
C LEU A 213 -42.39 -9.55 -8.25
N LYS A 214 -42.18 -10.57 -9.09
CA LYS A 214 -43.00 -11.77 -9.09
C LYS A 214 -42.68 -12.71 -7.92
N ALA A 215 -41.40 -12.90 -7.61
CA ALA A 215 -40.95 -13.85 -6.60
C ALA A 215 -41.21 -13.36 -5.17
N ASP A 216 -40.85 -12.11 -4.87
CA ASP A 216 -40.91 -11.57 -3.51
C ASP A 216 -42.27 -10.94 -3.18
N PHE A 217 -42.99 -10.43 -4.20
CA PHE A 217 -44.23 -9.69 -4.00
C PHE A 217 -45.45 -10.31 -4.69
N GLY A 218 -45.28 -11.33 -5.55
CA GLY A 218 -46.39 -11.96 -6.26
C GLY A 218 -47.10 -11.05 -7.26
N LEU A 219 -46.45 -9.96 -7.70
CA LEU A 219 -47.03 -8.93 -8.57
C LEU A 219 -46.42 -8.94 -9.98
N THR A 220 -47.14 -8.39 -10.94
CA THR A 220 -46.65 -8.06 -12.29
C THR A 220 -46.62 -6.55 -12.51
N TRP A 221 -45.96 -6.10 -13.58
CA TRP A 221 -45.95 -4.67 -13.93
C TRP A 221 -47.35 -4.14 -14.24
N ASP A 222 -48.23 -4.97 -14.80
CA ASP A 222 -49.61 -4.60 -15.12
C ASP A 222 -50.44 -4.42 -13.84
N ASP A 223 -50.16 -5.21 -12.79
CA ASP A 223 -50.83 -5.07 -11.49
C ASP A 223 -50.53 -3.73 -10.81
N LEU A 224 -49.36 -3.15 -11.10
CA LEU A 224 -48.89 -1.87 -10.53
C LEU A 224 -49.48 -0.63 -11.22
N LEU A 225 -50.23 -0.81 -12.32
CA LEU A 225 -51.03 0.28 -12.91
C LEU A 225 -52.18 0.71 -11.99
N ARG A 226 -52.53 -0.10 -10.98
CA ARG A 226 -53.48 0.25 -9.92
C ARG A 226 -52.76 0.96 -8.78
N ASP A 227 -53.19 2.18 -8.47
CA ASP A 227 -52.60 3.00 -7.40
C ASP A 227 -52.53 2.30 -6.03
N GLU A 228 -53.53 1.47 -5.70
CA GLU A 228 -53.52 0.71 -4.44
C GLU A 228 -52.38 -0.30 -4.35
N ASN A 229 -52.09 -1.02 -5.44
CA ASN A 229 -51.03 -2.01 -5.49
C ASN A 229 -49.65 -1.34 -5.46
N LEU A 230 -49.51 -0.21 -6.15
CA LEU A 230 -48.29 0.59 -6.10
C LEU A 230 -48.02 1.12 -4.69
N ARG A 231 -49.04 1.65 -4.00
CA ARG A 231 -48.91 2.11 -2.59
C ARG A 231 -48.53 0.97 -1.65
N LYS A 232 -49.15 -0.21 -1.80
CA LYS A 232 -48.80 -1.41 -1.01
C LYS A 232 -47.36 -1.83 -1.26
N LEU A 233 -46.91 -1.89 -2.52
CA LEU A 233 -45.53 -2.23 -2.86
C LEU A 233 -44.53 -1.24 -2.25
N LYS A 234 -44.80 0.08 -2.32
CA LYS A 234 -43.94 1.10 -1.68
C LYS A 234 -43.78 0.87 -0.18
N LEU A 235 -44.87 0.52 0.52
CA LEU A 235 -44.84 0.21 1.95
C LEU A 235 -44.00 -1.04 2.25
N GLU A 236 -44.14 -2.10 1.45
CA GLU A 236 -43.35 -3.33 1.61
C GLU A 236 -41.86 -3.11 1.30
N LEU A 237 -41.54 -2.36 0.24
CA LEU A 237 -40.17 -1.96 -0.06
C LEU A 237 -39.56 -1.15 1.08
N ARG A 238 -40.30 -0.19 1.63
CA ARG A 238 -39.86 0.59 2.79
C ARG A 238 -39.50 -0.32 3.97
N LYS A 239 -40.34 -1.32 4.29
CA LYS A 239 -40.04 -2.29 5.37
C LYS A 239 -38.75 -3.07 5.07
N LYS A 240 -38.62 -3.63 3.87
CA LYS A 240 -37.41 -4.38 3.45
C LYS A 240 -36.13 -3.55 3.56
N PHE A 241 -36.20 -2.27 3.22
CA PHE A 241 -35.04 -1.37 3.35
C PHE A 241 -34.78 -0.91 4.78
N LEU A 242 -35.78 -0.87 5.65
CA LEU A 242 -35.56 -0.62 7.09
C LEU A 242 -34.75 -1.75 7.72
N ASP A 243 -34.97 -3.01 7.33
CA ASP A 243 -34.15 -4.13 7.79
C ASP A 243 -32.68 -3.98 7.36
N LEU A 244 -32.46 -3.61 6.08
CA LEU A 244 -31.12 -3.26 5.58
C LEU A 244 -30.47 -2.13 6.39
N PHE A 245 -31.23 -1.08 6.71
CA PHE A 245 -30.73 0.04 7.51
C PHE A 245 -30.24 -0.40 8.88
N ILE A 246 -30.95 -1.31 9.56
CA ILE A 246 -30.52 -1.84 10.87
C ILE A 246 -29.16 -2.53 10.73
N THR A 247 -28.96 -3.33 9.69
CA THR A 247 -27.67 -3.99 9.41
C THR A 247 -26.57 -2.96 9.13
N VAL A 248 -26.81 -1.99 8.26
CA VAL A 248 -25.84 -0.96 7.89
C VAL A 248 -25.50 -0.09 9.10
N GLN A 249 -26.49 0.30 9.90
CA GLN A 249 -26.31 1.03 11.16
C GLN A 249 -25.41 0.27 12.12
N TYR A 250 -25.64 -1.04 12.30
CA TYR A 250 -24.80 -1.87 13.17
C TYR A 250 -23.33 -1.86 12.73
N HIS A 251 -23.07 -2.05 11.43
CA HIS A 251 -21.70 -2.08 10.91
C HIS A 251 -21.04 -0.70 10.90
N SER A 252 -21.75 0.37 10.52
CA SER A 252 -21.26 1.74 10.65
C SER A 252 -20.90 2.08 12.09
N TRP A 253 -21.70 1.64 13.07
CA TRP A 253 -21.39 1.82 14.49
C TRP A 253 -20.16 1.01 14.93
N LYS A 254 -19.99 -0.21 14.43
CA LYS A 254 -18.78 -1.01 14.68
C LYS A 254 -17.53 -0.32 14.12
N PHE A 255 -17.60 0.22 12.91
CA PHE A 255 -16.49 0.96 12.31
C PHE A 255 -16.19 2.25 13.08
N TYR A 256 -17.22 2.99 13.49
CA TYR A 256 -17.06 4.18 14.32
C TYR A 256 -16.24 3.93 15.60
N TYR A 257 -16.40 2.75 16.24
CA TYR A 257 -15.64 2.40 17.44
C TYR A 257 -14.13 2.38 17.20
N PHE A 258 -13.69 1.99 16.00
CA PHE A 258 -12.29 2.07 15.59
C PHE A 258 -11.93 3.49 15.13
N GLU A 259 -12.73 4.06 14.24
CA GLU A 259 -12.48 5.36 13.59
C GLU A 259 -12.32 6.50 14.59
N LYS A 260 -13.09 6.52 15.69
CA LYS A 260 -12.97 7.56 16.73
C LYS A 260 -11.61 7.57 17.45
N ASN A 261 -10.87 6.46 17.42
CA ASN A 261 -9.57 6.32 18.06
C ASN A 261 -8.42 6.55 17.05
N LEU A 262 -8.73 6.87 15.81
CA LEU A 262 -7.76 7.18 14.76
C LEU A 262 -7.73 8.69 14.56
N SER A 263 -6.66 9.33 15.03
CA SER A 263 -6.45 10.78 14.85
C SER A 263 -5.74 11.11 13.53
N THR A 264 -4.82 10.23 13.11
CA THR A 264 -3.96 10.49 11.95
C THR A 264 -4.46 9.70 10.74
N HIS A 265 -4.95 10.42 9.72
CA HIS A 265 -5.49 9.82 8.49
C HIS A 265 -4.63 10.05 7.25
N TYR A 266 -3.68 10.98 7.32
CA TYR A 266 -2.77 11.36 6.25
C TYR A 266 -1.33 11.04 6.63
N PHE A 267 -0.44 10.99 5.64
CA PHE A 267 0.97 10.75 5.91
C PHE A 267 1.62 12.01 6.47
N VAL A 268 2.29 11.85 7.61
CA VAL A 268 3.10 12.91 8.22
C VAL A 268 4.55 12.44 8.29
N PRO A 269 5.47 13.04 7.52
CA PRO A 269 6.88 12.67 7.54
C PRO A 269 7.46 12.76 8.96
N ASN A 270 8.31 11.81 9.32
CA ASN A 270 9.03 11.72 10.61
C ASN A 270 8.17 11.58 11.89
N GLU A 271 6.84 11.67 11.79
CA GLU A 271 5.95 11.41 12.90
C GLU A 271 5.66 9.91 13.06
N LYS A 272 5.52 9.48 14.32
CA LYS A 272 5.20 8.10 14.66
C LYS A 272 3.79 8.04 15.21
N LEU A 273 3.01 7.12 14.69
CA LEU A 273 1.71 6.77 15.24
C LEU A 273 1.83 6.30 16.68
N SER A 274 0.82 6.66 17.47
CA SER A 274 0.71 6.21 18.85
C SER A 274 0.50 4.69 18.92
N ARG A 275 0.88 4.06 20.03
CA ARG A 275 0.62 2.63 20.26
C ARG A 275 -0.87 2.29 20.17
N LEU A 276 -1.73 3.21 20.62
CA LEU A 276 -3.17 3.07 20.56
C LEU A 276 -3.67 3.05 19.10
N GLU A 277 -3.21 3.96 18.26
CA GLU A 277 -3.57 3.98 16.83
C GLU A 277 -3.09 2.72 16.12
N LEU A 278 -1.85 2.27 16.36
CA LEU A 278 -1.32 1.03 15.76
C LEU A 278 -2.15 -0.20 16.16
N GLN A 279 -2.54 -0.31 17.42
CA GLN A 279 -3.39 -1.39 17.91
C GLN A 279 -4.83 -1.27 17.37
N THR A 280 -5.33 -0.05 17.21
CA THR A 280 -6.66 0.21 16.63
C THR A 280 -6.69 -0.21 15.18
N TRP A 281 -5.71 0.21 14.36
CA TRP A 281 -5.57 -0.21 12.96
C TRP A 281 -5.49 -1.73 12.83
N ARG A 282 -4.66 -2.37 13.65
CA ARG A 282 -4.53 -3.83 13.66
C ARG A 282 -5.87 -4.51 13.95
N SER A 283 -6.54 -4.11 15.03
CA SER A 283 -7.84 -4.67 15.43
C SER A 283 -8.92 -4.42 14.38
N TYR A 284 -8.92 -3.24 13.75
CA TYR A 284 -9.88 -2.87 12.72
C TYR A 284 -9.71 -3.74 11.46
N ILE A 285 -8.46 -3.91 11.01
CA ILE A 285 -8.13 -4.79 9.89
C ILE A 285 -8.53 -6.23 10.21
N GLU A 286 -8.15 -6.76 11.38
CA GLU A 286 -8.50 -8.13 11.79
C GLU A 286 -10.03 -8.34 11.83
N TYR A 287 -10.79 -7.33 12.28
CA TYR A 287 -12.25 -7.36 12.23
C TYR A 287 -12.80 -7.44 10.80
N VAL A 288 -12.31 -6.60 9.89
CA VAL A 288 -12.80 -6.63 8.49
C VAL A 288 -12.33 -7.88 7.74
N GLU A 289 -11.13 -8.38 8.01
CA GLU A 289 -10.65 -9.67 7.48
C GLU A 289 -11.57 -10.81 7.91
N THR A 290 -11.89 -10.89 9.20
CA THR A 290 -12.76 -11.96 9.75
C THR A 290 -14.18 -11.93 9.18
N LEU A 291 -14.73 -10.74 8.92
CA LEU A 291 -16.01 -10.60 8.20
C LEU A 291 -15.97 -11.16 6.77
N ASN A 292 -14.80 -11.23 6.15
CA ASN A 292 -14.60 -11.66 4.77
C ASN A 292 -14.11 -13.11 4.63
N LEU A 293 -13.95 -13.86 5.73
CA LEU A 293 -13.56 -15.28 5.68
C LEU A 293 -14.75 -16.18 5.32
N LYS A 294 -14.60 -16.96 4.23
CA LYS A 294 -15.63 -17.89 3.70
C LYS A 294 -16.19 -18.91 4.70
N ALA A 295 -15.41 -19.30 5.71
CA ALA A 295 -15.78 -20.36 6.67
C ALA A 295 -16.48 -19.84 7.95
N ALA A 296 -16.44 -18.52 8.22
CA ALA A 296 -16.82 -17.98 9.53
C ALA A 296 -18.33 -17.79 9.72
N THR A 297 -19.17 -17.86 8.67
CA THR A 297 -20.60 -17.55 8.81
C THR A 297 -21.48 -18.52 8.01
N LYS A 298 -22.20 -19.38 8.73
CA LYS A 298 -23.29 -20.24 8.18
C LYS A 298 -24.58 -19.44 7.89
N GLU A 299 -24.59 -18.13 8.12
CA GLU A 299 -25.77 -17.28 7.95
C GLU A 299 -25.96 -16.82 6.50
N LYS A 300 -27.14 -17.15 5.98
CA LYS A 300 -27.62 -16.87 4.62
C LYS A 300 -27.96 -15.39 4.36
N GLU A 301 -27.66 -14.47 5.26
CA GLU A 301 -28.09 -13.07 5.16
C GLU A 301 -26.99 -12.12 4.65
N LEU A 302 -27.40 -11.33 3.64
CA LEU A 302 -26.83 -10.16 2.95
C LEU A 302 -25.30 -10.07 2.75
N SER A 303 -24.89 -10.19 1.48
CA SER A 303 -23.51 -10.18 0.98
C SER A 303 -22.82 -8.80 0.91
N LEU A 304 -23.23 -7.81 1.70
CA LEU A 304 -22.79 -6.41 1.47
C LEU A 304 -21.36 -6.13 1.98
N ILE A 305 -20.95 -6.86 3.03
CA ILE A 305 -19.64 -6.74 3.67
C ILE A 305 -18.84 -8.05 3.56
N LYS A 306 -19.51 -9.17 3.24
CA LYS A 306 -18.92 -10.50 3.06
C LYS A 306 -18.31 -10.62 1.66
N ASN A 307 -17.10 -11.18 1.56
CA ASN A 307 -16.32 -11.31 0.32
C ASN A 307 -16.12 -9.99 -0.44
N ASN A 308 -16.14 -8.86 0.26
CA ASN A 308 -15.95 -7.55 -0.32
C ASN A 308 -14.47 -7.17 -0.27
N ILE A 309 -13.73 -7.61 -1.28
CA ILE A 309 -12.30 -7.34 -1.44
C ILE A 309 -12.04 -5.82 -1.49
N SER A 310 -12.90 -5.05 -2.16
CA SER A 310 -12.76 -3.60 -2.27
C SER A 310 -12.80 -2.89 -0.91
N LEU A 311 -13.59 -3.39 0.05
CA LEU A 311 -13.60 -2.85 1.42
C LEU A 311 -12.27 -3.13 2.14
N ILE A 312 -11.71 -4.33 1.97
CA ILE A 312 -10.42 -4.70 2.56
C ILE A 312 -9.30 -3.86 1.96
N ASP A 313 -9.26 -3.77 0.63
CA ASP A 313 -8.26 -2.98 -0.09
C ASP A 313 -8.32 -1.52 0.38
N THR A 314 -9.53 -0.94 0.42
CA THR A 314 -9.76 0.44 0.89
C THR A 314 -9.25 0.63 2.33
N LEU A 315 -9.57 -0.29 3.23
CA LEU A 315 -9.14 -0.19 4.63
C LEU A 315 -7.61 -0.29 4.75
N TYR A 316 -7.00 -1.22 4.02
CA TYR A 316 -5.55 -1.39 4.04
C TYR A 316 -4.84 -0.18 3.47
N SER A 317 -5.25 0.38 2.33
CA SER A 317 -4.55 1.56 1.81
C SER A 317 -4.73 2.78 2.72
N ARG A 318 -5.90 2.93 3.37
CA ARG A 318 -6.08 3.95 4.41
C ARG A 318 -5.13 3.77 5.59
N CYS A 319 -4.85 2.54 5.99
CA CYS A 319 -3.87 2.25 7.04
C CYS A 319 -2.43 2.51 6.57
N LEU A 320 -2.09 2.10 5.35
CA LEU A 320 -0.75 2.17 4.79
C LEU A 320 -0.28 3.60 4.46
N ILE A 321 -1.19 4.58 4.40
CA ILE A 321 -0.82 6.00 4.28
C ILE A 321 -0.15 6.49 5.58
N PRO A 322 -0.82 6.58 6.74
CA PRO A 322 -0.20 7.02 7.99
C PRO A 322 0.78 5.98 8.57
N ALA A 323 0.59 4.68 8.30
CA ALA A 323 1.44 3.62 8.81
C ALA A 323 2.50 3.11 7.79
N ALA A 324 2.85 3.92 6.79
CA ALA A 324 3.76 3.54 5.71
C ALA A 324 5.13 3.03 6.21
N SER A 325 5.66 3.64 7.27
CA SER A 325 6.96 3.30 7.86
C SER A 325 6.96 2.03 8.73
N TYR A 326 5.81 1.35 8.85
CA TYR A 326 5.63 0.18 9.71
C TYR A 326 5.50 -1.11 8.87
N PRO A 327 6.55 -1.96 8.83
CA PRO A 327 6.57 -3.20 8.04
C PRO A 327 5.43 -4.17 8.32
N PHE A 328 4.92 -4.15 9.55
CA PHE A 328 3.90 -5.08 10.00
C PHE A 328 2.67 -5.05 9.08
N PHE A 329 2.18 -3.86 8.72
CA PHE A 329 0.98 -3.74 7.90
C PHE A 329 1.21 -4.15 6.44
N TRP A 330 2.39 -3.84 5.88
CA TRP A 330 2.79 -4.31 4.55
C TRP A 330 2.85 -5.84 4.45
N ILE A 331 3.49 -6.48 5.44
CA ILE A 331 3.61 -7.94 5.50
C ILE A 331 2.24 -8.58 5.75
N LYS A 332 1.39 -7.95 6.58
CA LYS A 332 0.03 -8.44 6.85
C LYS A 332 -0.83 -8.43 5.58
N LEU A 333 -0.81 -7.33 4.81
CA LEU A 333 -1.53 -7.25 3.53
C LEU A 333 -0.97 -8.26 2.50
N SER A 334 0.36 -8.40 2.42
CA SER A 334 0.97 -9.40 1.56
C SER A 334 0.49 -10.81 1.91
N ASN A 335 0.50 -11.17 3.20
CA ASN A 335 -0.01 -12.45 3.68
C ASN A 335 -1.51 -12.64 3.42
N TYR A 336 -2.30 -11.58 3.47
CA TYR A 336 -3.70 -11.62 3.08
C TYR A 336 -3.85 -12.09 1.62
N TYR A 337 -3.13 -11.50 0.66
CA TYR A 337 -3.16 -11.96 -0.73
C TYR A 337 -2.58 -13.37 -0.92
N LEU A 338 -1.54 -13.75 -0.16
CA LEU A 338 -1.01 -15.12 -0.18
C LEU A 338 -2.07 -16.15 0.25
N ASN A 339 -2.92 -15.84 1.22
CA ASN A 339 -4.00 -16.73 1.65
C ASN A 339 -5.06 -16.96 0.56
N TYR A 340 -5.17 -16.05 -0.41
CA TYR A 340 -6.01 -16.21 -1.61
C TYR A 340 -5.24 -16.75 -2.81
N ASN A 341 -4.00 -17.19 -2.62
CA ASN A 341 -3.10 -17.67 -3.68
C ASN A 341 -2.79 -16.61 -4.75
N ASP A 342 -2.87 -15.32 -4.39
CA ASP A 342 -2.49 -14.20 -5.25
C ASP A 342 -1.06 -13.75 -4.94
N LEU A 343 -0.09 -14.46 -5.53
CA LEU A 343 1.34 -14.21 -5.34
C LEU A 343 1.77 -12.87 -5.95
N ASP A 344 1.16 -12.43 -7.05
CA ASP A 344 1.57 -11.22 -7.76
C ASP A 344 1.16 -9.96 -6.99
N SER A 345 -0.07 -9.91 -6.47
CA SER A 345 -0.50 -8.83 -5.56
C SER A 345 0.32 -8.83 -4.27
N ALA A 346 0.63 -10.01 -3.72
CA ALA A 346 1.48 -10.12 -2.52
C ALA A 346 2.89 -9.55 -2.73
N LYS A 347 3.52 -9.80 -3.88
CA LYS A 347 4.83 -9.23 -4.26
C LYS A 347 4.73 -7.72 -4.50
N LEU A 348 3.70 -7.27 -5.22
CA LEU A 348 3.51 -5.86 -5.56
C LEU A 348 3.33 -4.99 -4.31
N VAL A 349 2.58 -5.47 -3.32
CA VAL A 349 2.42 -4.79 -2.03
C VAL A 349 3.76 -4.65 -1.31
N LEU A 350 4.55 -5.72 -1.23
CA LEU A 350 5.86 -5.66 -0.58
C LEU A 350 6.82 -4.75 -1.34
N LEU A 351 6.79 -4.74 -2.67
CA LEU A 351 7.60 -3.84 -3.49
C LEU A 351 7.29 -2.37 -3.18
N LYS A 352 6.00 -2.02 -3.08
CA LYS A 352 5.58 -0.68 -2.61
C LYS A 352 6.09 -0.41 -1.19
N GLY A 353 5.97 -1.38 -0.30
CA GLY A 353 6.48 -1.27 1.07
C GLY A 353 8.00 -1.06 1.14
N VAL A 354 8.78 -1.69 0.26
CA VAL A 354 10.25 -1.50 0.18
C VAL A 354 10.59 -0.06 -0.19
N TYR A 355 9.85 0.55 -1.11
CA TYR A 355 10.04 1.94 -1.51
C TYR A 355 9.72 2.92 -0.38
N LEU A 356 8.65 2.64 0.38
CA LEU A 356 8.12 3.53 1.41
C LEU A 356 8.75 3.33 2.81
N ASN A 357 9.54 2.28 3.00
CA ASN A 357 10.22 2.00 4.26
C ASN A 357 11.71 2.36 4.17
N PRO A 358 12.28 2.96 5.24
CA PRO A 358 13.71 3.24 5.31
C PRO A 358 14.56 2.02 4.95
N VAL A 359 15.71 2.25 4.31
CA VAL A 359 16.63 1.18 3.88
C VAL A 359 17.06 0.29 5.04
N ALA A 360 17.25 0.87 6.24
CA ALA A 360 17.59 0.15 7.45
C ALA A 360 16.53 -0.88 7.88
N ASN A 361 15.29 -0.74 7.40
CA ASN A 361 14.21 -1.67 7.71
C ASN A 361 14.19 -2.84 6.73
N LEU A 362 14.80 -3.94 7.16
CA LEU A 362 14.98 -5.11 6.31
C LEU A 362 13.76 -6.04 6.27
N LYS A 363 12.78 -5.89 7.17
CA LYS A 363 11.68 -6.87 7.30
C LYS A 363 10.87 -7.03 6.02
N VAL A 364 10.50 -5.92 5.37
CA VAL A 364 9.72 -5.96 4.11
C VAL A 364 10.60 -6.47 2.96
N ARG A 365 11.87 -6.05 2.90
CA ARG A 365 12.85 -6.49 1.88
C ARG A 365 13.08 -7.98 1.94
N LEU A 366 13.40 -8.52 3.13
CA LEU A 366 13.61 -9.95 3.35
C LEU A 366 12.36 -10.75 3.01
N ARG A 367 11.17 -10.28 3.39
CA ARG A 367 9.92 -10.95 3.03
C ARG A 367 9.68 -10.97 1.51
N LEU A 368 10.04 -9.90 0.80
CA LEU A 368 9.95 -9.86 -0.66
C LEU A 368 10.96 -10.82 -1.31
N VAL A 369 12.18 -10.89 -0.78
CA VAL A 369 13.19 -11.87 -1.19
C VAL A 369 12.67 -13.30 -1.02
N ASP A 370 12.03 -13.61 0.12
CA ASP A 370 11.41 -14.92 0.35
C ASP A 370 10.38 -15.26 -0.74
N LEU A 371 9.52 -14.31 -1.11
CA LEU A 371 8.53 -14.53 -2.17
C LEU A 371 9.18 -14.71 -3.54
N TYR A 372 10.26 -13.99 -3.85
CA TYR A 372 11.00 -14.20 -5.10
C TYR A 372 11.70 -15.55 -5.13
N ILE A 373 12.26 -16.03 -4.02
CA ILE A 373 12.84 -17.38 -3.92
C ILE A 373 11.74 -18.43 -4.12
N LEU A 374 10.60 -18.29 -3.44
CA LEU A 374 9.46 -19.21 -3.56
C LEU A 374 8.89 -19.27 -4.99
N SER A 375 8.90 -18.15 -5.71
CA SER A 375 8.46 -18.07 -7.11
C SER A 375 9.56 -18.38 -8.13
N SER A 376 10.75 -18.81 -7.67
CA SER A 376 11.93 -19.07 -8.52
C SER A 376 12.42 -17.86 -9.33
N GLU A 377 12.06 -16.64 -8.93
CA GLU A 377 12.52 -15.37 -9.52
C GLU A 377 13.88 -14.95 -8.93
N PHE A 378 14.88 -15.84 -9.00
CA PHE A 378 16.17 -15.69 -8.32
C PHE A 378 16.94 -14.44 -8.73
N ASP A 379 16.82 -13.98 -9.98
CA ASP A 379 17.49 -12.76 -10.44
C ASP A 379 16.99 -11.52 -9.72
N LYS A 380 15.66 -11.39 -9.55
CA LYS A 380 15.06 -10.28 -8.80
C LYS A 380 15.43 -10.32 -7.33
N ALA A 381 15.41 -11.51 -6.72
CA ALA A 381 15.87 -11.72 -5.35
C ALA A 381 17.33 -11.27 -5.17
N ARG A 382 18.22 -11.68 -6.09
CA ARG A 382 19.65 -11.35 -6.05
C ARG A 382 19.91 -9.87 -6.22
N CYS A 383 19.23 -9.21 -7.16
CA CYS A 383 19.32 -7.76 -7.34
C CYS A 383 18.96 -7.00 -6.05
N LEU A 384 17.84 -7.35 -5.42
CA LEU A 384 17.38 -6.69 -4.20
C LEU A 384 18.34 -6.90 -3.01
N VAL A 385 18.89 -8.11 -2.87
CA VAL A 385 19.88 -8.42 -1.83
C VAL A 385 21.20 -7.67 -2.07
N TYR A 386 21.68 -7.62 -3.32
CA TYR A 386 22.91 -6.89 -3.64
C TYR A 386 22.78 -5.38 -3.44
N GLU A 387 21.68 -4.77 -3.86
CA GLU A 387 21.40 -3.37 -3.58
C GLU A 387 21.41 -3.10 -2.06
N SER A 388 20.75 -3.96 -1.29
CA SER A 388 20.69 -3.83 0.16
C SER A 388 22.07 -4.02 0.82
N LEU A 389 22.90 -4.94 0.33
CA LEU A 389 24.26 -5.15 0.82
C LEU A 389 25.23 -4.03 0.40
N GLN A 390 25.02 -3.35 -0.72
CA GLN A 390 25.82 -2.16 -1.07
C GLN A 390 25.63 -1.05 -0.03
N LEU A 391 24.41 -0.91 0.49
CA LEU A 391 24.08 0.08 1.52
C LEU A 391 24.43 -0.43 2.93
N LEU A 392 24.32 -1.74 3.17
CA LEU A 392 24.54 -2.39 4.47
C LEU A 392 25.47 -3.63 4.32
N PRO A 393 26.78 -3.44 4.08
CA PRO A 393 27.70 -4.50 3.62
C PRO A 393 27.95 -5.64 4.60
N ASN A 394 27.73 -5.40 5.88
CA ASN A 394 27.96 -6.39 6.94
C ASN A 394 26.66 -6.74 7.67
N ASN A 395 25.59 -6.91 6.90
CA ASN A 395 24.33 -7.41 7.44
C ASN A 395 24.22 -8.93 7.27
N LEU A 396 24.20 -9.67 8.39
CA LEU A 396 24.13 -11.13 8.39
C LEU A 396 22.86 -11.66 7.69
N GLN A 397 21.69 -11.08 7.95
CA GLN A 397 20.42 -11.57 7.41
C GLN A 397 20.36 -11.50 5.89
N LEU A 398 20.83 -10.39 5.31
CA LEU A 398 20.96 -10.23 3.86
C LEU A 398 21.98 -11.20 3.28
N PHE A 399 23.09 -11.43 3.99
CA PHE A 399 24.10 -12.40 3.55
C PHE A 399 23.56 -13.84 3.56
N CYS A 400 22.83 -14.26 4.60
CA CYS A 400 22.17 -15.57 4.61
C CYS A 400 21.20 -15.73 3.44
N LYS A 401 20.39 -14.70 3.12
CA LYS A 401 19.51 -14.73 1.93
C LYS A 401 20.29 -14.82 0.62
N LEU A 402 21.46 -14.18 0.53
CA LEU A 402 22.35 -14.37 -0.62
C LEU A 402 22.81 -15.82 -0.75
N LEU A 403 23.19 -16.47 0.36
CA LEU A 403 23.60 -17.87 0.37
C LEU A 403 22.45 -18.79 -0.08
N GLU A 404 21.23 -18.54 0.38
CA GLU A 404 20.02 -19.27 -0.04
C GLU A 404 19.80 -19.16 -1.55
N ILE A 405 19.90 -17.95 -2.12
CA ILE A 405 19.80 -17.75 -3.58
C ILE A 405 20.92 -18.47 -4.32
N GLN A 406 22.16 -18.42 -3.80
CA GLN A 406 23.33 -19.07 -4.39
C GLN A 406 23.23 -20.59 -4.32
N HIS A 407 22.61 -21.15 -3.28
CA HIS A 407 22.34 -22.57 -3.17
C HIS A 407 21.53 -23.09 -4.36
N PHE A 408 20.47 -22.38 -4.74
CA PHE A 408 19.62 -22.76 -5.87
C PHE A 408 20.23 -22.45 -7.25
N THR A 409 21.11 -21.45 -7.36
CA THR A 409 21.62 -20.97 -8.66
C THR A 409 23.04 -21.43 -8.98
N GLN A 410 23.95 -21.41 -7.99
CA GLN A 410 25.35 -21.77 -8.14
C GLN A 410 25.89 -22.44 -6.86
N ALA A 411 25.37 -23.62 -6.55
CA ALA A 411 25.61 -24.36 -5.32
C ALA A 411 27.11 -24.52 -4.93
N SER A 412 28.01 -24.64 -5.92
CA SER A 412 29.47 -24.75 -5.70
C SER A 412 30.14 -23.49 -5.12
N SER A 413 29.47 -22.33 -5.19
CA SER A 413 30.00 -21.04 -4.71
C SER A 413 29.75 -20.83 -3.21
N VAL A 414 28.72 -21.48 -2.63
CA VAL A 414 28.21 -21.21 -1.27
C VAL A 414 29.31 -21.37 -0.22
N SER A 415 30.01 -22.52 -0.22
CA SER A 415 31.10 -22.76 0.75
C SER A 415 32.24 -21.74 0.64
N LYS A 416 32.56 -21.27 -0.57
CA LYS A 416 33.60 -20.26 -0.80
C LYS A 416 33.17 -18.90 -0.26
N LEU A 417 31.91 -18.51 -0.47
CA LEU A 417 31.36 -17.25 0.05
C LEU A 417 31.39 -17.21 1.58
N ILE A 418 31.00 -18.31 2.22
CA ILE A 418 31.01 -18.43 3.69
C ILE A 418 32.44 -18.29 4.24
N VAL A 419 33.39 -19.06 3.69
CA VAL A 419 34.80 -18.98 4.12
C VAL A 419 35.37 -17.57 3.91
N ASN A 420 35.11 -16.96 2.75
CA ASN A 420 35.57 -15.60 2.46
C ASN A 420 35.05 -14.63 3.53
N LYS A 421 33.74 -14.66 3.85
CA LYS A 421 33.16 -13.73 4.82
C LYS A 421 33.67 -13.98 6.25
N LEU A 422 33.82 -15.25 6.66
CA LEU A 422 34.40 -15.63 7.96
C LEU A 422 35.88 -15.20 8.10
N THR A 423 36.64 -15.11 7.00
CA THR A 423 38.01 -14.57 7.04
C THR A 423 38.09 -13.04 6.94
N GLU A 424 37.10 -12.40 6.32
CA GLU A 424 37.03 -10.96 6.12
C GLU A 424 36.63 -10.22 7.41
N ILE A 425 35.55 -10.66 8.07
CA ILE A 425 34.96 -9.97 9.23
C ILE A 425 35.95 -9.76 10.39
N PRO A 426 36.78 -10.75 10.80
CA PRO A 426 37.76 -10.54 11.87
C PRO A 426 38.78 -9.43 11.57
N LYS A 427 39.08 -9.16 10.30
CA LYS A 427 40.02 -8.10 9.89
C LYS A 427 39.51 -6.70 10.22
N LEU A 428 38.18 -6.55 10.38
CA LEU A 428 37.55 -5.28 10.77
C LEU A 428 37.72 -4.96 12.25
N LYS A 429 38.28 -5.88 13.06
CA LYS A 429 38.52 -5.71 14.50
C LYS A 429 37.25 -5.34 15.30
N ASN A 430 36.08 -5.78 14.85
CA ASN A 430 34.82 -5.61 15.54
C ASN A 430 34.34 -6.95 16.10
N LYS A 431 34.51 -7.13 17.43
CA LYS A 431 34.18 -8.39 18.12
C LYS A 431 32.68 -8.73 18.07
N GLU A 432 31.81 -7.73 18.19
CA GLU A 432 30.36 -7.94 18.16
C GLU A 432 29.92 -8.42 16.78
N LEU A 433 30.44 -7.80 15.73
CA LEU A 433 30.18 -8.20 14.35
C LEU A 433 30.75 -9.60 14.04
N GLU A 434 31.94 -9.89 14.56
CA GLU A 434 32.57 -11.20 14.44
C GLU A 434 31.71 -12.30 15.09
N GLU A 435 31.21 -12.05 16.31
CA GLU A 435 30.30 -12.98 16.99
C GLU A 435 29.00 -13.18 16.20
N GLN A 436 28.42 -12.12 15.64
CA GLN A 436 27.25 -12.24 14.77
C GLN A 436 27.52 -13.11 13.54
N PHE A 437 28.62 -12.88 12.82
CA PHE A 437 28.94 -13.65 11.61
C PHE A 437 29.41 -15.08 11.88
N ASP A 438 29.81 -15.40 13.10
CA ASP A 438 30.05 -16.79 13.50
C ASP A 438 28.78 -17.64 13.46
N TRP A 439 27.58 -17.03 13.40
CA TRP A 439 26.35 -17.75 13.06
C TRP A 439 26.45 -18.53 11.75
N LEU A 440 27.30 -18.09 10.80
CA LEU A 440 27.50 -18.79 9.53
C LEU A 440 28.02 -20.22 9.70
N PHE A 441 28.67 -20.55 10.82
CA PHE A 441 29.03 -21.94 11.13
C PHE A 441 27.81 -22.82 11.38
N VAL A 442 26.73 -22.25 11.94
CA VAL A 442 25.45 -22.95 12.10
C VAL A 442 24.73 -23.01 10.76
N GLU A 443 24.60 -21.85 10.09
CA GLU A 443 23.91 -21.72 8.81
C GLU A 443 24.47 -22.66 7.72
N MET A 444 25.80 -22.86 7.68
CA MET A 444 26.42 -23.71 6.65
C MET A 444 25.99 -25.18 6.72
N LEU A 445 25.46 -25.64 7.87
CA LEU A 445 25.00 -27.01 8.06
C LEU A 445 23.67 -27.28 7.35
N ASP A 446 22.88 -26.24 7.04
CA ASP A 446 21.58 -26.37 6.38
C ASP A 446 21.70 -26.52 4.85
N TYR A 447 22.88 -26.28 4.28
CA TYR A 447 23.11 -26.35 2.84
C TYR A 447 23.63 -27.73 2.40
N SER A 448 22.74 -28.51 1.79
CA SER A 448 23.05 -29.84 1.23
C SER A 448 24.16 -29.84 0.15
N CYS A 449 24.42 -28.69 -0.47
CA CYS A 449 25.48 -28.55 -1.45
C CYS A 449 26.89 -28.55 -0.85
N ILE A 450 27.03 -28.41 0.47
CA ILE A 450 28.32 -28.46 1.16
C ILE A 450 28.54 -29.89 1.68
N THR A 451 29.46 -30.60 1.05
CA THR A 451 29.81 -31.98 1.45
C THR A 451 30.33 -32.02 2.90
N VAL A 452 30.11 -33.14 3.59
CA VAL A 452 30.60 -33.37 4.97
C VAL A 452 32.11 -33.21 5.08
N GLU A 453 32.87 -33.67 4.08
CA GLU A 453 34.33 -33.45 4.00
C GLU A 453 34.66 -31.95 4.00
N LYS A 454 33.96 -31.15 3.20
CA LYS A 454 34.17 -29.71 3.13
C LYS A 454 33.80 -29.01 4.44
N LEU A 455 32.72 -29.43 5.10
CA LEU A 455 32.37 -28.92 6.43
C LEU A 455 33.49 -29.21 7.44
N ALA A 456 34.02 -30.43 7.48
CA ALA A 456 35.15 -30.78 8.36
C ALA A 456 36.40 -29.95 8.07
N GLN A 457 36.74 -29.73 6.79
CA GLN A 457 37.85 -28.85 6.39
C GLN A 457 37.67 -27.41 6.89
N ILE A 458 36.44 -26.87 6.81
CA ILE A 458 36.13 -25.52 7.29
C ILE A 458 36.26 -25.46 8.82
N PHE A 459 35.73 -26.43 9.56
CA PHE A 459 35.90 -26.46 11.02
C PHE A 459 37.37 -26.57 11.44
N GLU A 460 38.18 -27.39 10.76
CA GLU A 460 39.62 -27.49 11.05
C GLU A 460 40.36 -26.18 10.73
N MET A 461 39.98 -25.48 9.66
CA MET A 461 40.54 -24.17 9.30
C MET A 461 40.34 -23.11 10.40
N PHE A 462 39.21 -23.17 11.10
CA PHE A 462 38.86 -22.23 12.17
C PHE A 462 38.94 -22.86 13.58
N LYS A 463 39.79 -23.87 13.78
CA LYS A 463 39.86 -24.63 15.04
C LYS A 463 40.16 -23.81 16.30
N ASP A 464 40.87 -22.70 16.15
CA ASP A 464 41.22 -21.80 17.24
C ASP A 464 40.04 -20.90 17.68
N LYS A 465 38.95 -20.91 16.93
CA LYS A 465 37.73 -20.14 17.22
C LYS A 465 37.03 -20.70 18.44
N LYS A 466 36.61 -19.81 19.35
CA LYS A 466 35.95 -20.17 20.62
C LYS A 466 34.58 -19.52 20.81
N SER A 467 33.97 -18.99 19.76
CA SER A 467 32.68 -18.33 19.89
C SER A 467 31.56 -19.33 20.19
N PRO A 468 30.48 -18.90 20.87
CA PRO A 468 29.34 -19.77 21.19
C PRO A 468 28.72 -20.42 19.95
N HIS A 469 28.61 -19.66 18.85
CA HIS A 469 28.05 -20.14 17.59
C HIS A 469 28.92 -21.23 16.94
N TYR A 470 30.25 -21.04 16.93
CA TYR A 470 31.18 -22.05 16.44
C TYR A 470 31.12 -23.34 17.25
N LEU A 471 31.14 -23.23 18.58
CA LEU A 471 31.08 -24.40 19.48
C LEU A 471 29.74 -25.14 19.33
N LYS A 472 28.64 -24.41 19.22
CA LYS A 472 27.31 -24.97 18.94
C LYS A 472 27.29 -25.70 17.61
N ALA A 473 27.76 -25.07 16.54
CA ALA A 473 27.81 -25.65 15.20
C ALA A 473 28.69 -26.91 15.16
N LYS A 474 29.86 -26.90 15.82
CA LYS A 474 30.75 -28.06 15.91
C LYS A 474 30.09 -29.22 16.65
N LYS A 475 29.37 -28.94 17.73
CA LYS A 475 28.58 -29.95 18.45
C LYS A 475 27.48 -30.53 17.57
N MET A 476 26.69 -29.68 16.90
CA MET A 476 25.66 -30.11 15.96
C MET A 476 26.24 -30.99 14.85
N PHE A 477 27.37 -30.59 14.26
CA PHE A 477 28.06 -31.37 13.23
C PHE A 477 28.43 -32.79 13.73
N HIS A 478 29.02 -32.92 14.91
CA HIS A 478 29.35 -34.25 15.47
C HIS A 478 28.09 -35.08 15.76
N GLU A 479 27.02 -34.46 16.27
CA GLU A 479 25.74 -35.14 16.56
C GLU A 479 25.05 -35.62 15.28
N THR A 480 24.98 -34.78 14.24
CA THR A 480 24.32 -35.09 12.98
C THR A 480 25.05 -36.19 12.21
N TYR A 481 26.38 -36.14 12.14
CA TYR A 481 27.18 -37.05 11.29
C TYR A 481 27.88 -38.17 12.06
N LYS A 482 27.67 -38.26 13.39
CA LYS A 482 28.26 -39.28 14.28
C LYS A 482 29.77 -39.45 14.10
N LEU A 483 30.47 -38.33 13.96
CA LEU A 483 31.93 -38.27 13.81
C LEU A 483 32.62 -37.91 15.12
N ASP A 484 33.49 -38.79 15.59
CA ASP A 484 34.44 -38.48 16.67
C ASP A 484 35.62 -37.68 16.09
N GLY A 485 35.44 -36.36 16.01
CA GLY A 485 36.47 -35.39 15.63
C GLY A 485 36.30 -34.77 14.23
N LEU A 486 37.24 -33.89 13.87
CA LEU A 486 37.21 -33.07 12.66
C LEU A 486 38.02 -33.65 11.48
N ASP A 487 38.31 -34.95 11.47
CA ASP A 487 39.16 -35.58 10.45
C ASP A 487 38.47 -35.62 9.07
N PRO A 488 38.95 -34.84 8.06
CA PRO A 488 38.31 -34.77 6.75
C PRO A 488 38.29 -36.12 6.02
N LEU A 489 39.28 -37.00 6.26
CA LEU A 489 39.36 -38.32 5.61
C LEU A 489 38.31 -39.30 6.13
N LYS A 490 37.87 -39.14 7.38
CA LYS A 490 36.75 -39.90 7.94
C LYS A 490 35.42 -39.32 7.48
N ALA A 491 35.32 -37.99 7.41
CA ALA A 491 34.14 -37.28 6.91
C ALA A 491 33.84 -37.60 5.42
N ALA A 492 34.86 -37.79 4.58
CA ALA A 492 34.70 -38.16 3.17
C ALA A 492 34.06 -39.54 2.94
N LYS A 493 34.04 -40.41 3.96
CA LYS A 493 33.46 -41.76 3.90
C LYS A 493 31.96 -41.80 4.23
N ILE A 494 31.39 -40.67 4.66
CA ILE A 494 29.97 -40.57 4.99
C ILE A 494 29.17 -40.40 3.69
N PRO A 495 28.06 -41.14 3.49
CA PRO A 495 27.19 -40.99 2.33
C PRO A 495 26.77 -39.52 2.15
N GLN A 496 26.92 -39.00 0.93
CA GLN A 496 26.47 -37.64 0.62
C GLN A 496 24.95 -37.64 0.43
N GLY A 497 24.25 -36.90 1.29
CA GLY A 497 22.79 -36.86 1.34
C GLY A 497 22.31 -36.47 2.74
N TRP A 498 21.07 -36.01 2.88
CA TRP A 498 20.50 -35.62 4.17
C TRP A 498 20.45 -36.82 5.13
N GLU A 499 21.28 -36.82 6.17
CA GLU A 499 21.03 -37.59 7.41
C GLU A 499 20.29 -36.72 8.46
N CYS A 500 19.78 -35.55 8.07
CA CYS A 500 19.03 -34.68 8.97
C CYS A 500 17.58 -35.16 9.09
N VAL A 501 17.28 -35.88 10.18
CA VAL A 501 15.92 -36.24 10.59
C VAL A 501 15.24 -35.03 11.22
N TYR A 502 14.94 -34.00 10.43
CA TYR A 502 13.97 -32.96 10.82
C TYR A 502 13.25 -32.45 9.57
N PHE A 503 12.16 -33.13 9.25
CA PHE A 503 10.99 -32.58 8.57
C PHE A 503 9.75 -33.05 9.31
#